data_AF-A0A8D8TBY8-F1
#
_entry.id   AF-A0A8D8TBY8-F1
#
_cell.length_a   1.000
_cell.length_b   1.000
_cell.length_c   1.000
_cell.angle_alpha   90.00
_cell.angle_beta   90.00
_cell.angle_gamma   90.00
#
_symmetry.space_group_name_H-M   'P 1'
#
loop_
_entity.id
_entity.type
_entity.pdbx_description
1 polymer ?
#
loop_
_entity_poly.entity_id
_entity_poly.type
_entity_poly.pdbx_seq_one_letter_code
_entity_poly.pdbx_strand_id
1 'polypeptide(L)'
;MAIAFENEVSSLADIVKAISRVFTKDGLVRQEPLEQFSVEYPLNLMYSEDQKKTALDLLTTHLPLESNFVKDFGDELNLNPRNIVANIERTVKDFMRDHNLKPIKLLIHGPRLTGKTELARKLAEYYGLKYLNPDDLVDHRKQFLQNQIKHCEHGIEMLNLMNAAENENASFDNLI
;
A
#
# COMPACT_ATOMS: atom_id res chain seq x y z
N MET A 1 -21.35 -3.15 34.86
CA MET A 1 -19.92 -2.82 34.68
C MET A 1 -19.45 -3.54 33.43
N ALA A 2 -19.16 -2.81 32.37
CA ALA A 2 -19.07 -3.36 31.03
C ALA A 2 -17.74 -2.91 30.44
N ILE A 3 -16.66 -3.52 30.92
CA ILE A 3 -15.30 -3.26 30.45
C ILE A 3 -15.22 -3.77 29.01
N ALA A 4 -15.01 -2.89 28.04
CA ALA A 4 -14.65 -3.32 26.70
C ALA A 4 -13.16 -3.64 26.75
N PHE A 5 -12.88 -4.94 26.71
CA PHE A 5 -11.54 -5.50 26.65
C PHE A 5 -11.25 -5.72 25.18
N GLU A 6 -10.30 -4.97 24.64
CA GLU A 6 -9.68 -5.29 23.36
C GLU A 6 -8.78 -6.52 23.60
N ASN A 7 -9.30 -7.72 23.34
CA ASN A 7 -8.58 -8.98 23.57
C ASN A 7 -7.50 -9.26 22.51
N GLU A 8 -7.45 -8.48 21.42
CA GLU A 8 -6.46 -8.61 20.34
C GLU A 8 -5.80 -7.26 20.11
N VAL A 9 -4.50 -7.17 20.42
CA VAL A 9 -3.68 -5.99 20.17
C VAL A 9 -3.55 -5.79 18.66
N SER A 10 -4.46 -5.02 18.07
CA SER A 10 -4.38 -4.66 16.65
C SER A 10 -3.27 -3.64 16.47
N SER A 11 -2.22 -3.99 15.72
CA SER A 11 -1.13 -3.04 15.49
C SER A 11 -1.54 -1.94 14.50
N LEU A 12 -0.86 -0.79 14.53
CA LEU A 12 -1.01 0.25 13.50
C LEU A 12 -0.81 -0.32 12.09
N ALA A 13 0.09 -1.29 11.93
CA ALA A 13 0.33 -1.94 10.65
C ALA A 13 -0.90 -2.73 10.17
N ASP A 14 -1.65 -3.35 11.07
CA ASP A 14 -2.87 -4.09 10.73
C ASP A 14 -4.01 -3.16 10.33
N ILE A 15 -4.14 -2.02 11.02
CA ILE A 15 -5.06 -0.94 10.67
C ILE A 15 -4.71 -0.40 9.27
N VAL A 16 -3.45 -0.05 9.03
CA VAL A 16 -2.99 0.50 7.75
C VAL A 16 -3.18 -0.51 6.61
N LYS A 17 -2.90 -1.80 6.85
CA LYS A 17 -3.16 -2.87 5.86
C LYS A 17 -4.64 -3.02 5.55
N ALA A 18 -5.52 -2.95 6.55
CA ALA A 18 -6.95 -3.02 6.33
C ALA A 18 -7.47 -1.82 5.53
N ILE A 19 -6.95 -0.61 5.80
CA ILE A 19 -7.24 0.58 4.98
C ILE A 19 -6.75 0.35 3.54
N SER A 20 -5.49 -0.11 3.37
CA SER A 20 -4.88 -0.35 2.05
C SER A 20 -5.67 -1.37 1.22
N ARG A 21 -6.24 -2.41 1.84
CA ARG A 21 -7.11 -3.40 1.18
C ARG A 21 -8.41 -2.81 0.62
N VAL A 22 -8.90 -1.70 1.18
CA VAL A 22 -10.10 -1.01 0.64
C VAL A 22 -9.75 -0.31 -0.69
N PHE A 23 -8.54 0.24 -0.79
CA PHE A 23 -8.09 1.00 -1.97
C PHE A 23 -7.41 0.13 -3.04
N THR A 24 -6.73 -0.94 -2.63
CA THR A 24 -5.94 -1.82 -3.49
C THR A 24 -6.30 -3.29 -3.26
N LYS A 25 -6.24 -4.12 -4.31
CA LYS A 25 -6.51 -5.56 -4.17
C LYS A 25 -5.48 -6.28 -3.30
N ASP A 26 -4.23 -5.83 -3.34
CA ASP A 26 -3.10 -6.55 -2.75
C ASP A 26 -2.79 -6.09 -1.31
N GLY A 27 -3.37 -4.98 -0.84
CA GLY A 27 -3.14 -4.44 0.50
C GLY A 27 -1.67 -4.09 0.76
N LEU A 28 -0.93 -3.74 -0.29
CA LEU A 28 0.49 -3.41 -0.20
C LEU A 28 0.65 -2.12 0.61
N VAL A 29 1.60 -2.14 1.54
CA VAL A 29 1.94 -1.01 2.38
C VAL A 29 3.46 -0.83 2.27
N ARG A 30 3.89 0.36 1.89
CA ARG A 30 5.30 0.75 1.94
C ARG A 30 5.56 1.36 3.30
N GLN A 31 6.51 0.80 4.05
CA GLN A 31 6.99 1.39 5.29
C GLN A 31 8.18 2.26 4.94
N GLU A 32 8.07 3.56 5.20
CA GLU A 32 9.20 4.48 5.06
C GLU A 32 9.83 4.73 6.42
N PRO A 33 11.17 4.82 6.51
CA PRO A 33 11.85 5.35 7.68
C PRO A 33 11.43 6.79 7.96
N LEU A 34 11.36 7.15 9.25
CA LEU A 34 10.96 8.50 9.71
C LEU A 34 11.89 9.60 9.14
N GLU A 35 13.15 9.26 8.93
CA GLU A 35 14.18 10.13 8.38
C GLU A 35 13.90 10.47 6.91
N GLN A 36 13.34 9.54 6.14
CA GLN A 36 12.95 9.79 4.74
C GLN A 36 11.61 10.52 4.67
N PHE A 37 10.69 10.22 5.58
CA PHE A 37 9.41 10.92 5.71
C PHE A 37 9.61 12.42 5.95
N SER A 38 10.49 12.82 6.87
CA SER A 38 10.71 14.25 7.17
C SER A 38 11.34 15.05 6.01
N VAL A 39 11.98 14.39 5.05
CA VAL A 39 12.64 15.03 3.89
C VAL A 39 11.72 15.09 2.67
N GLU A 40 10.93 14.03 2.41
CA GLU A 40 10.13 13.89 1.19
C GLU A 40 8.69 14.44 1.34
N TYR A 41 8.05 14.24 2.51
CA TYR A 41 6.67 14.67 2.74
C TYR A 41 6.43 16.18 2.88
N PRO A 42 7.38 17.05 3.31
CA PRO A 42 7.12 18.48 3.33
C PRO A 42 7.05 19.11 1.93
N LEU A 43 7.38 18.39 0.86
CA LEU A 43 7.41 18.95 -0.51
C LEU A 43 6.06 18.88 -1.24
N ASN A 44 5.20 17.90 -0.91
CA ASN A 44 3.97 17.59 -1.69
C ASN A 44 2.65 17.89 -0.97
N LEU A 45 2.69 18.35 0.28
CA LEU A 45 1.48 18.72 1.04
C LEU A 45 1.38 20.25 1.14
N MET A 46 0.25 20.81 0.71
CA MET A 46 -0.13 22.24 0.82
C MET A 46 -0.38 22.71 2.26
N TYR A 47 0.39 22.22 3.23
CA TYR A 47 0.27 22.58 4.65
C TYR A 47 1.41 23.48 5.11
N SER A 48 1.15 24.34 6.10
CA SER A 48 2.22 25.11 6.75
C SER A 48 3.14 24.20 7.56
N GLU A 49 4.38 24.65 7.85
CA GLU A 49 5.34 23.88 8.66
C GLU A 49 4.77 23.50 10.04
N ASP A 50 3.99 24.39 10.66
CA ASP A 50 3.32 24.12 11.93
C ASP A 50 2.29 22.98 11.80
N GLN A 51 1.48 22.99 10.73
CA GLN A 51 0.50 21.94 10.47
C GLN A 51 1.15 20.58 10.22
N LYS A 52 2.30 20.56 9.52
CA LYS A 52 3.08 19.33 9.29
C LYS A 52 3.59 18.75 10.62
N LYS A 53 4.12 19.61 11.49
CA LYS A 53 4.59 19.20 12.82
C LYS A 53 3.46 18.67 13.69
N THR A 54 2.31 19.34 13.72
CA THR A 54 1.13 18.88 14.45
C THR A 54 0.59 17.55 13.92
N ALA A 55 0.56 17.38 12.60
CA ALA A 55 0.14 16.11 12.00
C ALA A 55 1.09 14.96 12.35
N LEU A 56 2.41 15.20 12.30
CA LEU A 56 3.41 14.20 12.68
C LEU A 56 3.29 13.82 14.16
N ASP A 57 3.10 14.81 15.03
CA ASP A 57 2.91 14.58 16.46
C ASP A 57 1.65 13.73 16.70
N LEU A 58 0.52 14.09 16.08
CA LEU A 58 -0.72 13.32 16.19
C LEU A 58 -0.59 11.87 15.69
N LEU A 59 0.16 11.65 14.59
CA LEU A 59 0.39 10.32 14.02
C LEU A 59 1.34 9.45 14.87
N THR A 60 2.21 10.06 15.66
CA THR A 60 3.21 9.37 16.48
C THR A 60 2.81 9.24 17.94
N THR A 61 1.82 10.02 18.40
CA THR A 61 1.29 9.93 19.76
C THR A 61 0.51 8.64 20.00
N HIS A 62 0.86 7.92 21.06
CA HIS A 62 0.02 6.83 21.57
C HIS A 62 -1.18 7.43 22.30
N LEU A 63 -2.38 7.26 21.73
CA LEU A 63 -3.61 7.74 22.35
C LEU A 63 -4.23 6.63 23.21
N PRO A 64 -4.17 6.70 24.55
CA PRO A 64 -4.93 5.79 25.40
C PRO A 64 -6.42 6.15 25.31
N LEU A 65 -7.20 5.33 24.61
CA LEU A 65 -8.65 5.45 24.55
C LEU A 65 -9.27 4.67 25.71
N GLU A 66 -9.77 5.39 26.71
CA GLU A 66 -10.61 4.82 27.79
C GLU A 66 -11.97 4.38 27.21
N SER A 67 -12.20 3.06 27.19
CA SER A 67 -13.24 2.38 26.42
C SER A 67 -14.69 2.52 26.96
N ASN A 68 -14.96 3.53 27.79
CA ASN A 68 -16.21 3.62 28.56
C ASN A 68 -17.44 4.01 27.70
N PHE A 69 -17.25 4.39 26.43
CA PHE A 69 -18.29 4.89 25.52
C PHE A 69 -18.75 3.89 24.44
N VAL A 70 -18.16 2.69 24.37
CA VAL A 70 -18.24 1.83 23.17
C VAL A 70 -19.53 1.00 23.09
N LYS A 71 -20.17 0.67 24.22
CA LYS A 71 -21.31 -0.27 24.20
C LYS A 71 -22.60 0.35 23.66
N ASP A 72 -22.94 1.56 24.11
CA ASP A 72 -24.20 2.18 23.72
C ASP A 72 -24.16 2.70 22.26
N PHE A 73 -23.01 3.23 21.82
CA PHE A 73 -22.81 3.67 20.43
C PHE A 73 -22.57 2.52 19.45
N GLY A 74 -21.97 1.40 19.90
CA GLY A 74 -21.63 0.27 19.05
C GLY A 74 -22.86 -0.41 18.45
N ASP A 75 -23.91 -0.58 19.24
CA ASP A 75 -25.17 -1.19 18.81
C ASP A 75 -25.94 -0.25 17.85
N GLU A 76 -25.96 1.06 18.14
CA GLU A 76 -26.63 2.06 17.28
C GLU A 76 -25.91 2.24 15.93
N LEU A 77 -24.58 2.12 15.91
CA LEU A 77 -23.77 2.20 14.70
C LEU A 77 -23.55 0.85 14.03
N ASN A 78 -24.08 -0.27 14.54
CA ASN A 78 -23.83 -1.62 14.01
C ASN A 78 -22.32 -1.93 13.86
N LEU A 79 -21.51 -1.45 14.80
CA LEU A 79 -20.07 -1.70 14.81
C LEU A 79 -19.81 -3.06 15.45
N ASN A 80 -18.85 -3.83 14.93
CA ASN A 80 -18.38 -5.00 15.64
C ASN A 80 -17.61 -4.51 16.88
N PRO A 81 -18.10 -4.75 18.12
CA PRO A 81 -17.55 -4.14 19.32
C PRO A 81 -16.18 -4.71 19.73
N ARG A 82 -15.65 -5.70 19.00
CA ARG A 82 -14.45 -6.45 19.38
C ARG A 82 -13.21 -6.14 18.56
N ASN A 83 -13.32 -5.55 17.36
CA ASN A 83 -12.16 -5.40 16.48
C ASN A 83 -12.27 -4.15 15.58
N ILE A 84 -11.34 -3.20 15.78
CA ILE A 84 -11.23 -1.97 14.98
C ILE A 84 -10.97 -2.31 13.50
N VAL A 85 -10.06 -3.25 13.23
CA VAL A 85 -9.67 -3.69 11.89
C VAL A 85 -10.88 -4.22 11.10
N ALA A 86 -11.78 -4.95 11.77
CA ALA A 86 -13.00 -5.46 11.15
C ALA A 86 -13.97 -4.34 10.71
N ASN A 87 -13.94 -3.18 11.39
CA ASN A 87 -14.82 -2.05 11.09
C ASN A 87 -14.22 -1.07 10.05
N ILE A 88 -12.91 -1.12 9.81
CA ILE A 88 -12.20 -0.18 8.90
C ILE A 88 -12.83 -0.13 7.51
N GLU A 89 -13.19 -1.28 6.93
CA GLU A 89 -13.76 -1.31 5.58
C GLU A 89 -15.02 -0.44 5.48
N ARG A 90 -15.90 -0.53 6.49
CA ARG A 90 -17.12 0.26 6.54
C ARG A 90 -16.80 1.73 6.79
N THR A 91 -15.97 2.04 7.78
CA THR A 91 -15.59 3.42 8.11
C THR A 91 -14.97 4.14 6.92
N VAL A 92 -14.09 3.48 6.17
CA VAL A 92 -13.46 4.06 4.97
C VAL A 92 -14.50 4.28 3.87
N LYS A 93 -15.42 3.35 3.63
CA LYS A 93 -16.49 3.50 2.63
C LYS A 93 -17.43 4.65 2.97
N ASP A 94 -17.85 4.76 4.23
CA ASP A 94 -18.71 5.84 4.71
C ASP A 94 -17.98 7.18 4.60
N PHE A 95 -16.71 7.24 5.03
CA PHE A 95 -15.86 8.42 4.87
C PHE A 95 -15.74 8.87 3.40
N MET A 96 -15.49 7.95 2.47
CA MET A 96 -15.40 8.26 1.04
C MET A 96 -16.73 8.78 0.48
N ARG A 97 -17.85 8.24 0.96
CA ARG A 97 -19.20 8.66 0.55
C ARG A 97 -19.50 10.08 1.03
N ASP A 98 -19.22 10.36 2.29
CA ASP A 98 -19.55 11.64 2.94
C ASP A 98 -18.67 12.78 2.41
N HIS A 99 -17.41 12.49 2.11
CA HIS A 99 -16.46 13.46 1.55
C HIS A 99 -16.47 13.47 0.01
N ASN A 100 -17.38 12.71 -0.61
CA ASN A 100 -17.54 12.59 -2.06
C ASN A 100 -16.21 12.32 -2.80
N LEU A 101 -15.35 11.50 -2.21
CA LEU A 101 -13.99 11.14 -2.68
C LEU A 101 -14.05 10.16 -3.86
N LYS A 102 -14.71 10.57 -4.94
CA LYS A 102 -14.80 9.78 -6.18
C LYS A 102 -13.59 10.08 -7.07
N PRO A 103 -12.97 9.06 -7.68
CA PRO A 103 -11.89 9.29 -8.64
C PRO A 103 -12.34 10.21 -9.78
N ILE A 104 -11.64 11.34 -9.96
CA ILE A 104 -11.91 12.29 -11.03
C ILE A 104 -11.28 11.74 -12.31
N LYS A 105 -12.10 11.55 -13.35
CA LYS A 105 -11.63 11.18 -14.69
C LYS A 105 -11.58 12.44 -15.55
N LEU A 106 -10.37 12.87 -15.91
CA LEU A 106 -10.14 14.03 -16.76
C LEU A 106 -9.68 13.59 -18.15
N LEU A 107 -10.34 14.08 -19.20
CA LEU A 107 -9.94 13.87 -20.59
C LEU A 107 -9.48 15.20 -21.20
N ILE A 108 -8.19 15.29 -21.54
CA ILE A 108 -7.61 16.46 -22.20
C ILE A 108 -7.61 16.22 -23.72
N HIS A 109 -8.47 16.93 -24.46
CA HIS A 109 -8.65 16.72 -25.91
C HIS A 109 -8.11 17.87 -26.77
N GLY A 110 -8.07 17.66 -28.09
CA GLY A 110 -7.81 18.69 -29.12
C GLY A 110 -6.72 18.28 -30.15
N PRO A 111 -6.13 19.26 -30.86
CA PRO A 111 -5.18 18.98 -31.94
C PRO A 111 -3.86 18.36 -31.46
N ARG A 112 -3.13 17.70 -32.37
CA ARG A 112 -1.79 17.15 -32.08
C ARG A 112 -0.80 18.30 -31.81
N LEU A 113 0.23 18.03 -31.03
CA LEU A 113 1.31 18.97 -30.65
C LEU A 113 0.89 20.19 -29.80
N THR A 114 -0.35 20.29 -29.32
CA THR A 114 -0.76 21.41 -28.44
C THR A 114 -0.33 21.23 -26.98
N GLY A 115 0.63 20.36 -26.68
CA GLY A 115 1.13 20.14 -25.32
C GLY A 115 0.16 19.48 -24.33
N LYS A 116 -0.80 18.66 -24.79
CA LYS A 116 -1.75 17.97 -23.88
C LYS A 116 -1.05 17.05 -22.89
N THR A 117 -0.07 16.29 -23.37
CA THR A 117 0.77 15.41 -22.56
C THR A 117 1.61 16.21 -21.57
N GLU A 118 2.11 17.37 -21.99
CA GLU A 118 2.84 18.30 -21.13
C GLU A 118 1.94 18.82 -19.99
N LEU A 119 0.72 19.23 -20.32
CA LEU A 119 -0.27 19.67 -19.33
C LEU A 119 -0.62 18.55 -18.35
N ALA A 120 -0.83 17.32 -18.83
CA ALA A 120 -1.08 16.17 -17.97
C ALA A 120 0.09 15.89 -17.02
N ARG A 121 1.33 16.02 -17.49
CA ARG A 121 2.54 15.87 -16.66
C ARG A 121 2.63 16.94 -15.60
N LYS A 122 2.45 18.21 -15.96
CA LYS A 122 2.46 19.33 -15.01
C LYS A 122 1.34 19.26 -13.99
N LEU A 123 0.16 18.77 -14.37
CA LEU A 123 -0.93 18.51 -13.43
C LEU A 123 -0.54 17.40 -12.43
N ALA A 124 0.09 16.33 -12.91
CA ALA A 124 0.56 15.28 -12.02
C ALA A 124 1.61 15.81 -11.04
N GLU A 125 2.59 16.59 -11.52
CA GLU A 125 3.60 17.24 -10.67
C GLU A 125 2.97 18.20 -9.64
N TYR A 126 2.03 19.04 -10.08
CA TYR A 126 1.38 20.04 -9.21
C TYR A 126 0.62 19.40 -8.05
N TYR A 127 -0.05 18.27 -8.28
CA TYR A 127 -0.79 17.54 -7.25
C TYR A 127 0.05 16.45 -6.55
N GLY A 128 1.35 16.35 -6.83
CA GLY A 128 2.21 15.30 -6.27
C GLY A 128 1.78 13.88 -6.67
N LEU A 129 1.10 13.74 -7.81
CA LEU A 129 0.61 12.46 -8.33
C LEU A 129 1.67 11.76 -9.17
N LYS A 130 1.66 10.42 -9.14
CA LYS A 130 2.50 9.62 -10.05
C LYS A 130 1.97 9.74 -11.48
N TYR A 131 2.76 10.37 -12.35
CA TYR A 131 2.50 10.36 -13.79
C TYR A 131 2.72 8.96 -14.36
N LEU A 132 1.74 8.45 -15.12
CA LEU A 132 1.80 7.16 -15.78
C LEU A 132 1.70 7.36 -17.29
N ASN A 133 2.80 7.13 -18.01
CA ASN A 133 2.80 7.06 -19.46
C ASN A 133 2.36 5.65 -19.91
N PRO A 134 1.44 5.50 -20.87
CA PRO A 134 1.06 4.18 -21.39
C PRO A 134 2.24 3.37 -21.93
N ASP A 135 3.18 4.02 -22.63
CA ASP A 135 4.35 3.35 -23.22
C ASP A 135 5.26 2.79 -22.11
N ASP A 136 5.61 3.62 -21.13
CA ASP A 136 6.43 3.21 -19.97
C ASP A 136 5.76 2.07 -19.19
N LEU A 137 4.43 2.07 -19.08
CA LEU A 137 3.70 1.01 -18.41
C LEU A 137 3.83 -0.34 -19.12
N VAL A 138 3.74 -0.33 -20.46
CA VAL A 138 3.91 -1.53 -21.29
C VAL A 138 5.35 -2.03 -21.20
N ASP A 139 6.33 -1.14 -21.29
CA ASP A 139 7.74 -1.50 -21.21
C ASP A 139 8.12 -2.07 -19.83
N HIS A 140 7.65 -1.45 -18.76
CA HIS A 140 7.86 -1.97 -17.41
C HIS A 140 7.23 -3.36 -17.24
N ARG A 141 6.03 -3.58 -17.81
CA ARG A 141 5.39 -4.90 -17.76
C ARG A 141 6.17 -5.94 -18.56
N LYS A 142 6.70 -5.58 -19.73
CA LYS A 142 7.54 -6.46 -20.54
C LYS A 142 8.82 -6.86 -19.82
N GLN A 143 9.52 -5.90 -19.21
CA GLN A 143 10.73 -6.15 -18.42
C GLN A 143 10.46 -7.06 -17.22
N PHE A 144 9.38 -6.80 -16.48
CA PHE A 144 8.96 -7.64 -15.36
C PHE A 144 8.79 -9.11 -15.76
N LEU A 145 8.10 -9.36 -16.88
CA LEU A 145 7.89 -10.72 -17.39
C LEU A 145 9.21 -11.37 -17.84
N GLN A 146 10.09 -10.63 -18.50
CA GLN A 146 11.40 -11.14 -18.89
C GLN A 146 12.26 -11.53 -17.69
N ASN A 147 12.20 -10.76 -16.61
CA ASN A 147 12.92 -11.08 -15.37
C ASN A 147 12.37 -12.36 -14.72
N GLN A 148 11.05 -12.55 -14.70
CA GLN A 148 10.45 -13.79 -14.19
C GLN A 148 10.90 -15.03 -14.98
N ILE A 149 10.96 -14.93 -16.31
CA ILE A 149 11.42 -16.03 -17.17
C ILE A 149 12.87 -16.38 -16.84
N LYS A 150 13.77 -15.38 -16.75
CA LYS A 150 15.18 -15.59 -16.38
C LYS A 150 15.34 -16.26 -15.02
N HIS A 151 14.53 -15.87 -14.03
CA HIS A 151 14.56 -16.50 -12.71
C HIS A 151 14.15 -17.98 -12.76
N CYS A 152 13.14 -18.32 -13.57
CA CYS A 152 12.74 -19.71 -13.76
C CYS A 152 13.81 -20.51 -14.52
N GLU A 153 14.41 -19.96 -15.57
CA GLU A 153 15.50 -20.60 -16.34
C GLU A 153 16.69 -20.93 -15.44
N HIS A 154 17.10 -19.96 -14.59
CA HIS A 154 18.20 -20.17 -13.65
C HIS A 154 17.87 -21.23 -12.59
N GLY A 155 16.62 -21.27 -12.10
CA GLY A 155 16.17 -22.31 -11.17
C GLY A 155 16.21 -23.71 -11.80
N ILE A 156 15.82 -23.84 -13.07
CA ILE A 156 15.88 -25.11 -13.82
C ILE A 156 17.33 -25.54 -14.04
N GLU A 157 18.21 -24.61 -14.39
CA GLU A 157 19.64 -24.88 -14.58
C GLU A 157 20.29 -25.37 -13.29
N MET A 158 19.99 -24.74 -12.15
CA MET A 158 20.47 -25.16 -10.84
C MET A 158 19.97 -26.56 -10.44
N LEU A 159 18.69 -26.87 -10.71
CA LEU A 159 18.15 -28.22 -10.47
C LEU A 159 18.83 -29.28 -11.34
N ASN A 160 19.10 -28.96 -12.62
CA ASN A 160 19.79 -29.87 -13.52
C ASN A 160 21.23 -30.14 -13.06
N LEU A 161 21.94 -29.11 -12.58
CA LEU A 161 23.29 -29.26 -12.02
C LEU A 161 23.30 -30.08 -10.72
N MET A 162 22.31 -29.89 -9.84
CA MET A 162 22.15 -30.70 -8.62
C MET A 162 21.88 -32.18 -8.95
N ASN A 163 20.97 -32.45 -9.89
CA ASN A 163 20.67 -33.81 -10.33
C ASN A 163 21.86 -34.48 -11.04
N ALA A 164 22.67 -33.72 -11.77
CA ALA A 164 23.89 -34.25 -12.40
C ALA A 164 24.94 -34.65 -11.36
N ALA A 165 25.15 -33.83 -10.32
CA ALA A 165 26.07 -34.14 -9.22
C ALA A 165 25.63 -35.34 -8.38
N GLU A 166 24.32 -35.51 -8.16
CA GLU A 166 23.78 -36.68 -7.44
C GLU A 166 23.95 -37.98 -8.24
N ASN A 167 23.77 -37.95 -9.56
CA ASN A 167 23.96 -39.12 -10.42
C ASN A 167 25.44 -39.54 -10.54
N GLU A 168 26.38 -38.59 -10.53
CA GLU A 168 27.81 -38.92 -10.51
C GLU A 168 28.21 -39.58 -9.19
N ASN A 169 27.73 -39.10 -8.04
CA ASN A 169 28.02 -39.69 -6.74
C ASN A 169 27.46 -41.11 -6.57
N ALA A 170 26.25 -41.38 -7.09
CA ALA A 170 25.65 -42.72 -7.06
C ALA A 170 26.39 -43.76 -7.94
N SER A 171 27.17 -43.31 -8.93
CA SER A 171 27.99 -44.18 -9.77
C SER A 171 29.30 -44.59 -9.11
N PHE A 172 29.84 -43.79 -8.18
CA PHE A 172 31.07 -44.10 -7.45
C PHE A 172 30.83 -45.07 -6.27
N ASP A 173 29.66 -45.02 -5.63
CA ASP A 173 29.31 -45.93 -4.54
C ASP A 173 28.97 -47.37 -5.01
N ASN A 174 28.68 -47.56 -6.30
CA ASN A 174 28.40 -48.89 -6.88
C ASN A 174 29.67 -49.60 -7.41
N LEU A 175 30.87 -49.05 -7.17
CA LEU A 175 32.15 -49.61 -7.65
C LEU A 175 33.10 -50.06 -6.54
N ILE A 176 32.65 -50.09 -5.27
CA ILE A 176 33.37 -50.64 -4.09
C ILE A 176 32.66 -51.91 -3.63
#